data_AF-A0A7S3N1W3-F1
#
_entry.id   AF-A0A7S3N1W3-F1
#
_cell.length_a   1.000
_cell.length_b   1.000
_cell.length_c   1.000
_cell.angle_alpha   90.00
_cell.angle_beta   90.00
_cell.angle_gamma   90.00
#
_symmetry.space_group_name_H-M   'P 1'
#
loop_
_entity.id
_entity.type
_entity.pdbx_description
1 polymer ?
#
loop_
_entity_poly.entity_id
_entity_poly.type
_entity_poly.pdbx_seq_one_letter_code
_entity_poly.pdbx_strand_id
1 'polypeptide(L)'
;DKTKKIFIVLGQYHDMREALRRKGWVENPIENFDNPHDYRVHAFHFLYTTKSKDAFKYQTAPFQQVNHFQGTKSLTTKVGLTHNMKNLVWHNDMDINEVFPQSFDLTDFSSEEFKDFVNEFKFGQLVACLKLALNMSPSLLQKNL
;
A
#
# COMPACT_ATOMS: atom_id res chain seq x y z
N ASP A 1 12.80 -15.75 -36.93
CA ASP A 1 11.35 -15.67 -36.66
C ASP A 1 11.14 -14.93 -35.34
N LYS A 2 10.49 -13.76 -35.35
CA LYS A 2 10.25 -13.00 -34.10
C LYS A 2 8.89 -13.46 -33.56
N THR A 3 8.91 -14.32 -32.55
CA THR A 3 7.69 -14.77 -31.87
C THR A 3 6.91 -13.54 -31.36
N LYS A 4 5.65 -13.41 -31.82
CA LYS A 4 4.79 -12.31 -31.38
C LYS A 4 4.43 -12.51 -29.91
N LYS A 5 4.65 -11.48 -29.11
CA LYS A 5 4.26 -11.48 -27.70
C LYS A 5 2.77 -11.19 -27.56
N ILE A 6 2.14 -11.83 -26.59
CA ILE A 6 0.71 -11.75 -26.32
C ILE A 6 0.50 -10.98 -25.02
N PHE A 7 -0.50 -10.10 -24.96
CA PHE A 7 -0.88 -9.43 -23.72
C PHE A 7 -2.38 -9.51 -23.44
N ILE A 8 -2.73 -9.35 -22.16
CA ILE A 8 -4.10 -9.14 -21.69
C ILE A 8 -4.12 -7.84 -20.90
N VAL A 9 -5.09 -6.96 -21.17
CA VAL A 9 -5.38 -5.78 -20.36
C VAL A 9 -6.82 -5.88 -19.87
N LEU A 10 -7.02 -5.89 -18.55
CA LEU A 10 -8.35 -5.86 -17.93
C LEU A 10 -8.73 -4.41 -17.60
N GLY A 11 -9.91 -3.97 -18.04
CA GLY A 11 -10.41 -2.61 -17.84
C GLY A 11 -10.11 -1.64 -19.00
N GLN A 12 -10.38 -0.36 -18.82
CA GLN A 12 -10.39 0.66 -19.90
C GLN A 12 -9.03 1.36 -20.10
N TYR A 13 -7.91 0.62 -20.04
CA TYR A 13 -6.57 1.19 -20.25
C TYR A 13 -6.22 1.27 -21.74
N HIS A 14 -6.84 2.20 -22.46
CA HIS A 14 -6.63 2.39 -23.91
C HIS A 14 -5.17 2.72 -24.25
N ASP A 15 -4.55 3.65 -23.52
CA ASP A 15 -3.16 4.06 -23.77
C ASP A 15 -2.16 2.89 -23.63
N MET A 16 -2.43 1.98 -22.68
CA MET A 16 -1.61 0.79 -22.51
C MET A 16 -1.75 -0.18 -23.68
N ARG A 17 -2.99 -0.42 -24.15
CA ARG A 17 -3.23 -1.25 -25.35
C ARG A 17 -2.51 -0.68 -26.56
N GLU A 18 -2.65 0.62 -26.80
CA GLU A 18 -1.99 1.30 -27.92
C GLU A 18 -0.46 1.27 -27.80
N ALA A 19 0.09 1.44 -26.60
CA ALA A 19 1.53 1.31 -26.36
C ALA A 19 2.06 -0.10 -26.67
N LEU A 20 1.32 -1.15 -26.28
CA LEU A 20 1.71 -2.55 -26.55
C LEU A 20 1.53 -2.92 -28.02
N ARG A 21 0.45 -2.48 -28.66
CA ARG A 21 0.19 -2.66 -30.10
C ARG A 21 1.27 -2.00 -30.95
N ARG A 22 1.69 -0.77 -30.62
CA ARG A 22 2.82 -0.10 -31.29
C ARG A 22 4.15 -0.85 -31.16
N LYS A 23 4.33 -1.66 -30.11
CA LYS A 23 5.49 -2.56 -29.95
C LYS A 23 5.35 -3.88 -30.73
N GLY A 24 4.28 -4.05 -31.50
CA GLY A 24 3.99 -5.26 -32.27
C GLY A 24 3.44 -6.42 -31.43
N TRP A 25 2.97 -6.15 -30.21
CA TRP A 25 2.33 -7.18 -29.38
C TRP A 25 0.87 -7.37 -29.80
N VAL A 26 0.37 -8.58 -29.62
CA VAL A 26 -1.00 -8.97 -29.96
C VAL A 26 -1.83 -9.04 -28.69
N GLU A 27 -2.98 -8.38 -28.69
CA GLU A 27 -3.94 -8.49 -27.60
C GLU A 27 -4.67 -9.83 -27.71
N ASN A 28 -4.80 -10.52 -26.58
CA ASN A 28 -5.58 -11.73 -26.49
C ASN A 28 -7.08 -11.39 -26.61
N PRO A 29 -7.84 -12.03 -27.53
CA PRO A 29 -9.25 -11.72 -27.79
C PRO A 29 -10.19 -12.34 -26.75
N ILE A 30 -9.76 -12.47 -25.49
CA ILE A 30 -10.58 -13.00 -24.42
C ILE A 30 -11.66 -11.99 -24.02
N GLU A 31 -12.92 -12.43 -23.98
CA GLU A 31 -14.06 -11.59 -23.63
C GLU A 31 -14.32 -11.59 -22.11
N ASN A 32 -14.21 -12.78 -21.49
CA ASN A 32 -14.49 -12.96 -20.08
C ASN A 32 -13.30 -13.63 -19.38
N PHE A 33 -12.45 -12.82 -18.77
CA PHE A 33 -11.32 -13.29 -17.98
C PHE A 33 -11.74 -14.06 -16.72
N ASP A 34 -13.01 -13.97 -16.30
CA ASP A 34 -13.51 -14.71 -15.16
C ASP A 34 -13.93 -16.15 -15.48
N ASN A 35 -14.04 -16.51 -16.76
CA ASN A 35 -14.41 -17.86 -17.19
C ASN A 35 -13.21 -18.82 -17.11
N PRO A 36 -13.15 -19.74 -16.13
CA PRO A 36 -12.01 -20.65 -15.98
C PRO A 36 -11.94 -21.71 -17.10
N HIS A 37 -13.02 -21.91 -17.87
CA HIS A 37 -13.04 -22.86 -18.99
C HIS A 37 -12.51 -22.28 -20.29
N ASP A 38 -12.24 -20.97 -20.36
CA ASP A 38 -11.61 -20.35 -21.51
C ASP A 38 -10.08 -20.45 -21.38
N TYR A 39 -9.47 -21.40 -22.10
CA TYR A 39 -8.02 -21.62 -22.07
C TYR A 39 -7.20 -20.37 -22.41
N ARG A 40 -7.80 -19.38 -23.09
CA ARG A 40 -7.14 -18.12 -23.43
C ARG A 40 -6.77 -17.30 -22.19
N VAL A 41 -7.39 -17.52 -21.02
CA VAL A 41 -7.00 -16.85 -19.75
C VAL A 41 -5.53 -17.06 -19.40
N HIS A 42 -4.93 -18.17 -19.82
CA HIS A 42 -3.53 -18.50 -19.58
C HIS A 42 -2.59 -18.02 -20.68
N ALA A 43 -3.11 -17.57 -21.83
CA ALA A 43 -2.31 -17.24 -23.00
C ALA A 43 -1.86 -15.76 -22.98
N PHE A 44 -0.82 -15.46 -22.21
CA PHE A 44 -0.22 -14.13 -22.17
C PHE A 44 1.27 -14.17 -21.82
N HIS A 45 2.00 -13.17 -22.29
CA HIS A 45 3.34 -12.83 -21.79
C HIS A 45 3.26 -11.70 -20.75
N PHE A 46 2.28 -10.80 -20.90
CA PHE A 46 2.04 -9.70 -19.97
C PHE A 46 0.55 -9.56 -19.68
N LEU A 47 0.19 -9.53 -18.41
CA LEU A 47 -1.16 -9.28 -17.93
C LEU A 47 -1.16 -7.98 -17.12
N TYR A 48 -2.01 -7.05 -17.53
CA TYR A 48 -2.24 -5.80 -16.80
C TYR A 48 -3.64 -5.76 -16.23
N THR A 49 -3.74 -5.56 -14.91
CA THR A 49 -5.02 -5.50 -14.21
C THR A 49 -5.07 -4.30 -13.27
N THR A 50 -6.28 -3.84 -12.96
CA THR A 50 -6.51 -2.85 -11.89
C THR A 50 -6.35 -3.47 -10.51
N LYS A 51 -6.94 -4.65 -10.29
CA LYS A 51 -7.00 -5.28 -8.97
C LYS A 51 -5.98 -6.42 -8.88
N SER A 52 -5.25 -6.47 -7.78
CA SER A 52 -4.26 -7.52 -7.52
C SER A 52 -4.88 -8.92 -7.52
N LYS A 53 -6.14 -9.05 -7.09
CA LYS A 53 -6.87 -10.33 -7.14
C LYS A 53 -6.94 -10.92 -8.56
N ASP A 54 -7.03 -10.07 -9.58
CA ASP A 54 -7.16 -10.51 -10.98
C ASP A 54 -5.78 -10.94 -11.52
N ALA A 55 -4.71 -10.27 -11.10
CA ALA A 55 -3.34 -10.60 -11.47
C ALA A 55 -2.88 -11.97 -10.93
N PHE A 56 -3.41 -12.39 -9.78
CA PHE A 56 -3.09 -13.65 -9.12
C PHE A 56 -4.24 -14.67 -9.15
N LYS A 57 -5.26 -14.43 -9.99
CA LYS A 57 -6.44 -15.31 -10.09
C LYS A 57 -6.08 -16.68 -10.62
N TYR A 58 -5.17 -16.71 -11.58
CA TYR A 58 -4.65 -17.94 -12.20
C TYR A 58 -3.16 -18.06 -11.91
N GLN A 59 -2.66 -19.29 -11.82
CA GLN A 59 -1.24 -19.54 -11.66
C GLN A 59 -0.47 -19.05 -12.89
N THR A 60 0.60 -18.30 -12.66
CA THR A 60 1.48 -17.78 -13.71
C THR A 60 2.67 -18.71 -13.92
N ALA A 61 3.08 -18.87 -15.18
CA ALA A 61 4.35 -19.50 -15.53
C ALA A 61 5.52 -18.50 -15.38
N PRO A 62 6.78 -18.97 -15.24
CA PRO A 62 7.92 -18.08 -14.98
C PRO A 62 8.17 -16.98 -16.03
N PHE A 63 7.76 -17.19 -17.28
CA PHE A 63 7.89 -16.19 -18.34
C PHE A 63 6.77 -15.15 -18.37
N GLN A 64 5.68 -15.39 -17.63
CA GLN A 64 4.51 -14.53 -17.59
C GLN A 64 4.71 -13.41 -16.57
N GLN A 65 4.45 -12.19 -17.00
CA GLN A 65 4.60 -11.00 -16.18
C GLN A 65 3.24 -10.39 -15.84
N VAL A 66 3.11 -9.91 -14.61
CA VAL A 66 1.93 -9.19 -14.11
C VAL A 66 2.36 -7.85 -13.53
N ASN A 67 1.48 -6.86 -13.51
CA ASN A 67 1.77 -5.52 -12.97
C ASN A 67 1.56 -5.38 -11.45
N HIS A 68 1.49 -6.49 -10.72
CA HIS A 68 1.26 -6.51 -9.27
C HIS A 68 2.31 -7.36 -8.57
N PHE A 69 2.66 -6.97 -7.35
CA PHE A 69 3.42 -7.81 -6.41
C PHE A 69 2.49 -8.41 -5.35
N GLN A 70 2.78 -9.63 -4.93
CA GLN A 70 2.09 -10.25 -3.79
C GLN A 70 2.49 -9.54 -2.49
N GLY A 71 1.62 -9.62 -1.48
CA GLY A 71 1.94 -9.08 -0.15
C GLY A 71 1.90 -7.54 -0.03
N THR A 72 1.56 -6.80 -1.09
CA THR A 72 1.56 -5.31 -1.09
C THR A 72 0.70 -4.68 0.00
N LYS A 73 -0.28 -5.41 0.56
CA LYS A 73 -1.10 -4.95 1.70
C LYS A 73 -0.26 -4.51 2.91
N SER A 74 0.94 -5.04 3.09
CA SER A 74 1.85 -4.61 4.15
C SER A 74 2.31 -3.16 3.97
N LEU A 75 2.32 -2.62 2.75
CA LEU A 75 2.72 -1.24 2.46
C LEU A 75 1.54 -0.34 2.07
N THR A 76 0.48 -0.91 1.49
CA THR A 76 -0.64 -0.14 0.92
C THR A 76 -1.84 -0.01 1.86
N THR A 77 -1.83 -0.68 3.01
CA THR A 77 -2.85 -0.50 4.05
C THR A 77 -2.28 0.33 5.20
N LYS A 78 -3.13 1.12 5.86
CA LYS A 78 -2.71 1.94 7.02
C LYS A 78 -2.15 1.07 8.16
N VAL A 79 -2.81 -0.04 8.48
CA VAL A 79 -2.38 -0.99 9.52
C VAL A 79 -1.06 -1.66 9.14
N GLY A 80 -0.97 -2.20 7.91
CA GLY A 80 0.26 -2.83 7.44
C GLY A 80 1.45 -1.86 7.45
N LEU A 81 1.23 -0.63 6.97
CA LEU A 81 2.27 0.40 6.96
C LEU A 81 2.68 0.80 8.39
N THR A 82 1.71 0.96 9.30
CA THR A 82 1.97 1.25 10.73
C THR A 82 2.90 0.20 11.34
N HIS A 83 2.58 -1.10 11.15
CA HIS A 83 3.42 -2.19 11.66
C HIS A 83 4.81 -2.21 11.02
N ASN A 84 4.90 -2.02 9.70
CA ASN A 84 6.19 -2.00 9.01
C ASN A 84 7.08 -0.84 9.45
N MET A 85 6.52 0.36 9.64
CA MET A 85 7.28 1.52 10.09
C MET A 85 7.77 1.33 11.53
N LYS A 86 6.93 0.81 12.44
CA LYS A 86 7.35 0.52 13.82
C LYS A 86 8.51 -0.49 13.90
N ASN A 87 8.49 -1.52 13.05
CA ASN A 87 9.55 -2.54 13.02
C ASN A 87 10.83 -2.06 12.31
N LEU A 88 10.80 -0.91 11.62
CA LEU A 88 11.95 -0.39 10.88
C LEU A 88 13.13 -0.03 11.79
N VAL A 89 12.86 0.25 13.07
CA VAL A 89 13.88 0.50 14.11
C VAL A 89 14.87 -0.66 14.27
N TRP A 90 14.47 -1.89 13.90
CA TRP A 90 15.37 -3.06 13.92
C TRP A 90 16.34 -3.10 12.75
N HIS A 91 16.08 -2.30 11.70
CA HIS A 91 16.83 -2.32 10.45
C HIS A 91 17.63 -1.03 10.20
N ASN A 92 17.21 0.08 10.79
CA ASN A 92 17.87 1.37 10.65
C ASN A 92 17.98 2.05 12.01
N ASP A 93 19.12 2.69 12.25
CA ASP A 93 19.37 3.52 13.43
C ASP A 93 18.72 4.90 13.24
N MET A 94 17.39 4.93 13.26
CA MET A 94 16.57 6.13 13.06
C MET A 94 15.37 6.06 14.00
N ASP A 95 15.05 7.20 14.64
CA ASP A 95 13.77 7.34 15.31
C ASP A 95 12.65 7.44 14.26
N ILE A 96 11.79 6.43 14.24
CA ILE A 96 10.68 6.36 13.30
C ILE A 96 9.75 7.56 13.40
N ASN A 97 9.62 8.16 14.59
CA ASN A 97 8.72 9.28 14.84
C ASN A 97 9.18 10.58 14.17
N GLU A 98 10.44 10.66 13.69
CA GLU A 98 10.95 11.79 12.92
C GLU A 98 10.47 11.77 11.46
N VAL A 99 10.20 10.58 10.90
CA VAL A 99 9.89 10.39 9.48
C VAL A 99 8.49 9.86 9.23
N PHE A 100 7.82 9.33 10.25
CA PHE A 100 6.48 8.77 10.15
C PHE A 100 5.65 9.18 11.37
N PRO A 101 4.43 9.73 11.16
CA PRO A 101 3.58 10.11 12.27
C PRO A 101 3.20 8.86 13.06
N GLN A 102 3.30 8.96 14.38
CA GLN A 102 2.92 7.88 15.28
C GLN A 102 1.48 7.43 15.00
N SER A 103 1.29 6.12 14.89
CA SER A 103 -0.01 5.50 14.63
C SER A 103 -0.14 4.20 15.41
N PHE A 104 -1.38 3.76 15.61
CA PHE A 104 -1.71 2.61 16.43
C PHE A 104 -2.77 1.75 15.73
N ASP A 105 -2.61 0.43 15.72
CA ASP A 105 -3.66 -0.51 15.39
C ASP A 105 -4.66 -0.61 16.55
N LEU A 106 -5.89 -0.15 16.31
CA LEU A 106 -6.98 -0.15 17.29
C LEU A 106 -8.00 -1.28 17.04
N THR A 107 -7.64 -2.28 16.22
CA THR A 107 -8.54 -3.39 15.89
C THR A 107 -8.83 -4.26 17.11
N ASP A 108 -7.89 -4.37 18.06
CA ASP A 108 -8.04 -5.11 19.31
C ASP A 108 -7.89 -4.18 20.54
N PHE A 109 -9.01 -3.96 21.23
CA PHE A 109 -9.07 -3.12 22.44
C PHE A 109 -8.35 -3.72 23.67
N SER A 110 -8.00 -5.01 23.63
CA SER A 110 -7.24 -5.67 24.70
C SER A 110 -5.73 -5.64 24.48
N SER A 111 -5.29 -5.23 23.28
CA SER A 111 -3.89 -5.18 22.88
C SER A 111 -3.08 -4.15 23.67
N GLU A 112 -1.77 -4.38 23.78
CA GLU A 112 -0.84 -3.37 24.32
C GLU A 112 -0.82 -2.11 23.46
N GLU A 113 -0.97 -2.25 22.14
CA GLU A 113 -0.99 -1.12 21.22
C GLU A 113 -2.19 -0.17 21.46
N PHE A 114 -3.35 -0.73 21.82
CA PHE A 114 -4.49 0.08 22.24
C PHE A 114 -4.22 0.81 23.57
N LYS A 115 -3.56 0.16 24.54
CA LYS A 115 -3.19 0.79 25.81
C LYS A 115 -2.18 1.92 25.60
N ASP A 116 -1.20 1.72 24.73
CA ASP A 116 -0.22 2.74 24.34
C ASP A 116 -0.90 3.94 23.70
N PHE A 117 -1.86 3.71 22.79
CA PHE A 117 -2.68 4.77 22.22
C PHE A 117 -3.41 5.60 23.29
N VAL A 118 -4.03 4.94 24.28
CA VAL A 118 -4.74 5.64 25.36
C VAL A 118 -3.79 6.51 26.19
N ASN A 119 -2.58 6.02 26.47
CA ASN A 119 -1.58 6.79 27.20
C ASN A 119 -1.09 7.99 26.38
N GLU A 120 -0.79 7.79 25.10
CA GLU A 120 -0.36 8.85 24.20
C GLU A 120 -1.46 9.92 24.04
N PHE A 121 -2.71 9.51 23.91
CA PHE A 121 -3.84 10.44 23.83
C PHE A 121 -3.94 11.32 25.07
N LYS A 122 -3.79 10.75 26.28
CA LYS A 122 -3.78 11.51 27.54
C LYS A 122 -2.59 12.47 27.59
N PHE A 123 -1.41 12.02 27.17
CA PHE A 123 -0.22 12.85 27.13
C PHE A 123 -0.37 14.03 26.16
N GLY A 124 -0.91 13.78 24.96
CA GLY A 124 -1.23 14.82 23.98
C GLY A 124 -2.20 15.87 24.52
N GLN A 125 -3.22 15.47 25.28
CA GLN A 125 -4.12 16.40 25.97
C GLN A 125 -3.40 17.25 27.01
N LEU A 126 -2.53 16.64 27.83
CA LEU A 126 -1.73 17.37 28.81
C LEU A 126 -0.84 18.42 28.13
N VAL A 127 -0.13 18.04 27.06
CA VAL A 127 0.70 18.96 26.27
C VAL A 127 -0.14 20.09 25.68
N ALA A 128 -1.34 19.80 25.17
CA ALA A 128 -2.24 20.82 24.63
C ALA A 128 -2.67 21.82 25.73
N CYS A 129 -3.08 21.34 26.90
CA CYS A 129 -3.44 22.18 28.04
C CYS A 129 -2.27 23.08 28.48
N LEU A 130 -1.06 22.53 28.56
CA LEU A 130 0.14 23.30 28.91
C LEU A 130 0.42 24.40 27.88
N LYS A 131 0.38 24.08 26.58
CA LYS A 131 0.54 25.06 25.49
C LYS A 131 -0.48 26.19 25.60
N LEU A 132 -1.74 25.87 25.88
CA LEU A 132 -2.79 26.86 26.08
C LEU A 132 -2.51 27.76 27.29
N ALA A 133 -2.13 27.19 28.44
CA ALA A 133 -1.81 27.95 29.64
C ALA A 133 -0.63 28.91 29.42
N LEU A 134 0.43 28.45 28.74
CA LEU A 134 1.59 29.28 28.39
C LEU A 134 1.22 30.42 27.44
N ASN A 135 0.37 30.16 26.44
CA ASN A 135 -0.08 31.17 25.50
C ASN A 135 -1.06 32.18 26.13
N MET A 136 -1.82 31.78 27.14
CA MET A 136 -2.72 32.67 27.90
C MET A 136 -1.98 33.50 28.95
N SER A 137 -0.74 33.15 29.31
CA SER A 137 0.06 33.93 30.25
C SER A 137 1.52 34.16 29.80
N PRO A 138 1.74 35.04 28.80
CA PRO A 138 3.07 35.49 28.45
C PRO A 138 3.82 36.13 29.64
N SER A 139 3.09 36.75 30.58
CA SER A 139 3.64 37.46 31.73
C SER A 139 4.07 36.57 32.91
N LEU A 140 3.54 35.35 33.05
CA LEU A 140 3.99 34.37 34.07
C LEU A 140 5.30 33.67 33.67
N LEU A 141 5.55 33.55 32.36
CA LEU A 141 6.79 32.95 31.82
C LEU A 141 8.02 33.82 32.06
N GLN A 142 7.88 35.15 32.00
CA GLN A 142 8.99 36.08 32.25
C GLN A 142 9.41 36.22 33.73
N LYS A 143 8.61 35.73 34.68
CA LYS A 143 8.91 35.83 36.11
C LYS A 143 9.61 34.60 36.69
N ASN A 144 9.63 33.49 35.97
CA ASN A 144 10.14 32.20 36.46
C ASN A 144 11.28 31.64 35.58
N LEU A 145 11.81 32.46 34.66
CA LEU A 145 13.08 32.30 33.95
C LEU A 145 14.01 33.45 34.36
#